data_AF-A0A2E0QIU1-F1
#
_entry.id   AF-A0A2E0QIU1-F1
#
_cell.length_a   1.000
_cell.length_b   1.000
_cell.length_c   1.000
_cell.angle_alpha   90.00
_cell.angle_beta   90.00
_cell.angle_gamma   90.00
#
_symmetry.space_group_name_H-M   'P 1'
#
loop_
_entity.id
_entity.type
_entity.pdbx_description
1 polymer ?
#
loop_
_entity_poly.entity_id
_entity_poly.type
_entity_poly.pdbx_seq_one_letter_code
_entity_poly.pdbx_strand_id
1 'polypeptide(L)'
;MNQEDTKTQISKIPINVLFDPEGVKKKNVWDIDLVQILSLLLEILEKSDKKDLRVAGMAALSSSLIYRLKVESIFALQKAAMEKKSLRQRSDIDIQMLDIPYRHESTYPVSLDELLDLLENLIGTIANPRERRSNQLKFEPVEPPDFKKYFNSLENIIGEYQDLVLNKLKDTGTVLLGSITKELDTTMSIRCFFAILFLARDEKVDLLQEDEDIRVTLIKE
;
A
#
# COMPACT_ATOMS: atom_id res chain seq x y z
N MET A 1 51.93 -14.87 0.38
CA MET A 1 51.79 -13.65 1.18
C MET A 1 51.50 -14.08 2.61
N ASN A 2 52.29 -13.64 3.60
CA ASN A 2 52.12 -14.10 4.99
C ASN A 2 50.82 -13.52 5.60
N GLN A 3 50.26 -14.18 6.61
CA GLN A 3 49.02 -13.74 7.30
C GLN A 3 49.12 -12.33 7.91
N GLU A 4 50.33 -11.83 8.12
CA GLU A 4 50.60 -10.46 8.59
C GLU A 4 50.43 -9.42 7.47
N ASP A 5 50.70 -9.79 6.23
CA ASP A 5 50.57 -8.91 5.06
C ASP A 5 49.09 -8.62 4.72
N THR A 6 48.20 -9.60 4.94
CA THR A 6 46.76 -9.43 4.68
C THR A 6 46.10 -8.56 5.75
N LYS A 7 46.42 -8.77 7.03
CA LYS A 7 45.92 -7.93 8.13
C LYS A 7 46.36 -6.47 7.99
N THR A 8 47.61 -6.23 7.60
CA THR A 8 48.13 -4.88 7.39
C THR A 8 47.52 -4.19 6.17
N GLN A 9 47.08 -4.95 5.15
CA GLN A 9 46.33 -4.40 4.02
C GLN A 9 44.89 -4.04 4.40
N ILE A 10 44.20 -4.85 5.20
CA ILE A 10 42.81 -4.61 5.64
C ILE A 10 42.71 -3.37 6.56
N SER A 11 43.75 -3.06 7.33
CA SER A 11 43.80 -1.87 8.18
C SER A 11 44.05 -0.55 7.43
N LYS A 12 44.28 -0.58 6.10
CA LYS A 12 44.53 0.65 5.32
C LYS A 12 43.23 1.38 5.00
N ILE A 13 43.32 2.70 4.91
CA ILE A 13 42.27 3.55 4.31
C ILE A 13 42.28 3.23 2.81
N PRO A 14 41.13 2.94 2.16
CA PRO A 14 39.76 3.18 2.60
C PRO A 14 39.03 1.97 3.23
N ILE A 15 39.65 0.79 3.28
CA ILE A 15 39.04 -0.48 3.71
C ILE A 15 38.64 -0.47 5.19
N ASN A 16 39.42 0.20 6.04
CA ASN A 16 39.19 0.27 7.48
C ASN A 16 37.77 0.77 7.86
N VAL A 17 37.15 1.57 6.98
CA VAL A 17 35.77 2.05 7.18
C VAL A 17 34.76 0.90 7.29
N LEU A 18 35.01 -0.25 6.65
CA LEU A 18 34.16 -1.44 6.75
C LEU A 18 34.32 -2.21 8.06
N PHE A 19 35.30 -1.86 8.90
CA PHE A 19 35.59 -2.55 10.15
C PHE A 19 35.34 -1.68 11.40
N ASP A 20 34.98 -0.41 11.22
CA ASP A 20 34.63 0.52 12.29
C ASP A 20 33.17 1.02 12.17
N PRO A 21 32.19 0.23 12.68
CA PRO A 21 30.77 0.58 12.57
C PRO A 21 30.38 1.83 13.37
N GLU A 22 31.08 2.15 14.46
CA GLU A 22 30.80 3.36 15.26
C GLU A 22 31.42 4.61 14.63
N GLY A 23 32.59 4.48 13.99
CA GLY A 23 33.20 5.54 13.19
C GLY A 23 32.35 5.96 11.99
N VAL A 24 31.63 5.01 11.37
CA VAL A 24 30.71 5.28 10.25
C VAL A 24 29.57 6.23 10.64
N LYS A 25 29.04 6.16 11.87
CA LYS A 25 27.94 7.04 12.31
C LYS A 25 28.38 8.50 12.46
N LYS A 26 29.66 8.75 12.76
CA LYS A 26 30.20 10.09 13.00
C LYS A 26 30.67 10.78 11.71
N LYS A 27 30.85 10.02 10.63
CA LYS A 27 31.33 10.51 9.34
C LYS A 27 30.18 10.70 8.36
N ASN A 28 30.31 11.61 7.40
CA ASN A 28 29.34 11.76 6.33
C ASN A 28 29.29 10.47 5.50
N VAL A 29 28.13 9.82 5.50
CA VAL A 29 27.92 8.52 4.85
C VAL A 29 27.96 8.62 3.32
N TRP A 30 27.67 9.80 2.78
CA TRP A 30 27.70 10.09 1.34
C TRP A 30 29.10 10.09 0.74
N ASP A 31 30.13 10.42 1.52
CA ASP A 31 31.52 10.45 1.06
C ASP A 31 32.14 9.04 0.92
N ILE A 32 31.39 8.00 1.30
CA ILE A 32 31.85 6.61 1.28
C ILE A 32 31.40 5.95 -0.03
N ASP A 33 32.37 5.72 -0.92
CA ASP A 33 32.19 4.86 -2.10
C ASP A 33 32.31 3.39 -1.71
N LEU A 34 31.17 2.82 -1.32
CA LEU A 34 31.08 1.44 -0.86
C LEU A 34 31.43 0.42 -1.94
N VAL A 35 31.14 0.73 -3.22
CA VAL A 35 31.38 -0.20 -4.34
C VAL A 35 32.87 -0.38 -4.55
N GLN A 36 33.61 0.73 -4.61
CA GLN A 36 35.08 0.71 -4.76
C GLN A 36 35.77 0.04 -3.56
N ILE A 37 35.28 0.29 -2.34
CA ILE A 37 35.88 -0.30 -1.14
C ILE A 37 35.64 -1.82 -1.10
N LEU A 38 34.43 -2.28 -1.46
CA LEU A 38 34.11 -3.70 -1.50
C LEU A 38 34.85 -4.44 -2.62
N SER A 39 35.00 -3.83 -3.80
CA SER A 39 35.79 -4.45 -4.89
C SER A 39 37.25 -4.62 -4.48
N LEU A 40 37.82 -3.61 -3.82
CA LEU A 40 39.20 -3.66 -3.34
C LEU A 40 39.38 -4.68 -2.20
N LEU A 41 38.38 -4.82 -1.31
CA LEU A 41 38.35 -5.88 -0.31
C LEU A 41 38.30 -7.27 -0.98
N LEU A 42 37.49 -7.43 -2.02
CA LEU A 42 37.36 -8.69 -2.76
C LEU A 42 38.69 -9.10 -3.41
N GLU A 43 39.37 -8.16 -4.07
CA GLU A 43 40.69 -8.40 -4.66
C GLU A 43 41.73 -8.86 -3.62
N ILE A 44 41.71 -8.29 -2.41
CA ILE A 44 42.62 -8.66 -1.32
C ILE A 44 42.30 -10.06 -0.81
N LEU A 45 41.00 -10.39 -0.68
CA LEU A 45 40.56 -11.71 -0.24
C LEU A 45 40.88 -12.80 -1.29
N GLU A 46 40.77 -12.49 -2.58
CA GLU A 46 41.13 -13.41 -3.68
C GLU A 46 42.64 -13.65 -3.80
N LYS A 47 43.46 -12.63 -3.53
CA LYS A 47 44.93 -12.76 -3.47
C LYS A 47 45.42 -13.50 -2.22
N SER A 48 44.55 -13.65 -1.21
CA SER A 48 44.86 -14.42 -0.01
C SER A 48 44.57 -15.92 -0.21
N ASP A 49 45.51 -16.77 0.21
CA ASP A 49 45.40 -18.23 0.11
C ASP A 49 44.29 -18.80 1.03
N LYS A 50 43.85 -18.02 2.03
CA LYS A 50 42.76 -18.39 2.95
C LYS A 50 41.71 -17.28 3.01
N LYS A 51 40.50 -17.59 2.54
CA LYS A 51 39.33 -16.72 2.62
C LYS A 51 38.83 -16.65 4.07
N ASP A 52 39.19 -15.58 4.77
CA ASP A 52 38.65 -15.33 6.12
C ASP A 52 37.19 -14.85 6.04
N LEU A 53 36.23 -15.78 6.11
CA LEU A 53 34.79 -15.47 6.08
C LEU A 53 34.36 -14.49 7.21
N ARG A 54 35.11 -14.44 8.31
CA ARG A 54 34.86 -13.49 9.42
C ARG A 54 35.01 -12.03 8.96
N VAL A 55 36.00 -11.76 8.11
CA VAL A 55 36.26 -10.43 7.55
C VAL A 55 35.12 -10.06 6.59
N ALA A 56 34.67 -11.00 5.78
CA ALA A 56 33.52 -10.80 4.89
C ALA A 56 32.22 -10.55 5.67
N GLY A 57 31.98 -11.26 6.78
CA GLY A 57 30.82 -11.05 7.64
C GLY A 57 30.81 -9.66 8.30
N MET A 58 31.96 -9.20 8.80
CA MET A 58 32.09 -7.85 9.34
C MET A 58 31.88 -6.77 8.27
N ALA A 59 32.46 -6.95 7.07
CA ALA A 59 32.26 -6.05 5.95
C ALA A 59 30.80 -6.03 5.46
N ALA A 60 30.09 -7.17 5.49
CA ALA A 60 28.68 -7.24 5.14
C ALA A 60 27.81 -6.49 6.15
N LEU A 61 28.08 -6.66 7.45
CA LEU A 61 27.39 -5.93 8.52
C LEU A 61 27.59 -4.43 8.36
N SER A 62 28.84 -3.97 8.27
CA SER A 62 29.12 -2.54 8.12
C SER A 62 28.54 -1.97 6.83
N SER A 63 28.53 -2.74 5.74
CA SER A 63 27.89 -2.33 4.49
C SER A 63 26.38 -2.17 4.62
N SER A 64 25.71 -3.10 5.30
CA SER A 64 24.26 -2.98 5.56
C SER A 64 23.94 -1.74 6.40
N LEU A 65 24.80 -1.42 7.39
CA LEU A 65 24.66 -0.24 8.24
C LEU A 65 24.84 1.06 7.43
N ILE A 66 25.88 1.13 6.60
CA ILE A 66 26.15 2.26 5.70
C ILE A 66 24.95 2.48 4.77
N TYR A 67 24.41 1.42 4.18
CA TYR A 67 23.26 1.53 3.28
C TYR A 67 21.99 2.02 3.99
N ARG A 68 21.71 1.49 5.20
CA ARG A 68 20.60 1.95 6.03
C ARG A 68 20.71 3.45 6.33
N LEU A 69 21.90 3.92 6.72
CA LEU A 69 22.14 5.33 7.00
C LEU A 69 21.98 6.21 5.76
N LYS A 70 22.39 5.73 4.56
CA LYS A 70 22.14 6.46 3.30
C LYS A 70 20.64 6.64 3.07
N VAL A 71 19.85 5.57 3.19
CA VAL A 71 18.39 5.62 3.03
C VAL A 71 17.75 6.56 4.05
N GLU A 72 18.10 6.42 5.34
CA GLU A 72 17.61 7.31 6.39
C GLU A 72 17.92 8.78 6.10
N SER A 73 19.11 9.08 5.57
CA SER A 73 19.50 10.45 5.21
C SER A 73 18.66 11.03 4.06
N ILE A 74 18.25 10.22 3.08
CA ILE A 74 17.33 10.65 2.01
C ILE A 74 15.98 11.05 2.59
N PHE A 75 15.43 10.23 3.49
CA PHE A 75 14.16 10.55 4.16
C PHE A 75 14.28 11.77 5.07
N ALA A 76 15.39 11.92 5.79
CA ALA A 76 15.66 13.10 6.60
C ALA A 76 15.72 14.38 5.74
N LEU A 77 16.36 14.32 4.57
CA LEU A 77 16.40 15.43 3.61
C LEU A 77 15.00 15.76 3.07
N GLN A 78 14.21 14.74 2.72
CA GLN A 78 12.82 14.95 2.27
C GLN A 78 11.97 15.60 3.37
N LYS A 79 12.06 15.10 4.60
CA LYS A 79 11.34 15.67 5.74
C LYS A 79 11.76 17.11 6.01
N ALA A 80 13.06 17.41 6.02
CA ALA A 80 13.57 18.76 6.17
C ALA A 80 13.12 19.70 5.03
N ALA A 81 13.02 19.20 3.78
CA ALA A 81 12.50 19.96 2.65
C ALA A 81 10.99 20.23 2.79
N MET A 82 10.21 19.26 3.28
CA MET A 82 8.78 19.42 3.55
C MET A 82 8.51 20.38 4.72
N GLU A 83 9.32 20.33 5.78
CA GLU A 83 9.22 21.25 6.93
C GLU A 83 9.63 22.68 6.57
N LYS A 84 10.67 22.84 5.72
CA LYS A 84 11.07 24.15 5.18
C LYS A 84 10.14 24.69 4.10
N LYS A 85 9.26 23.85 3.52
CA LYS A 85 8.20 24.32 2.62
C LYS A 85 7.18 25.08 3.47
N SER A 86 7.43 26.38 3.62
CA SER A 86 6.60 27.25 4.45
C SER A 86 5.12 27.11 4.05
N LEU A 87 4.25 26.96 5.05
CA LEU A 87 2.80 27.01 4.88
C LEU A 87 2.33 28.33 4.20
N ARG A 88 3.20 29.34 4.11
CA ARG A 88 2.96 30.64 3.46
C ARG A 88 2.98 30.59 1.93
N GLN A 89 3.39 29.49 1.31
CA GLN A 89 3.40 29.34 -0.16
C GLN A 89 2.35 28.36 -0.69
N ARG A 90 1.37 28.01 0.14
CA ARG A 90 0.04 27.62 -0.33
C ARG A 90 -0.83 28.88 -0.32
N SER A 91 -0.57 29.80 -1.23
CA SER A 91 -1.74 30.50 -1.77
C SER A 91 -2.53 29.42 -2.49
N ASP A 92 -3.83 29.34 -2.25
CA ASP A 92 -4.73 28.71 -3.23
C ASP A 92 -4.58 29.52 -4.51
N ILE A 93 -3.58 29.15 -5.32
CA ILE A 93 -3.46 29.64 -6.67
C ILE A 93 -4.61 28.91 -7.34
N ASP A 94 -5.71 29.63 -7.54
CA ASP A 94 -6.82 29.16 -8.36
C ASP A 94 -6.27 29.07 -9.78
N ILE A 95 -5.62 27.94 -10.08
CA ILE A 95 -5.15 27.63 -11.42
C ILE A 95 -6.44 27.43 -12.21
N GLN A 96 -6.85 28.46 -12.95
CA GLN A 96 -7.92 28.32 -13.92
C GLN A 96 -7.54 27.15 -14.83
N MET A 97 -8.30 26.06 -14.73
CA MET A 97 -8.15 24.93 -15.62
C MET A 97 -8.27 25.47 -17.03
N LEU A 98 -7.19 25.35 -17.81
CA LEU A 98 -7.19 25.72 -19.20
C LEU A 98 -8.14 24.73 -19.89
N ASP A 99 -9.31 25.19 -20.32
CA ASP A 99 -10.22 24.39 -21.13
C ASP A 99 -9.49 24.04 -22.43
N ILE A 100 -8.96 22.82 -22.50
CA ILE A 100 -8.38 22.30 -23.72
C ILE A 100 -9.52 22.26 -24.73
N PRO A 101 -9.40 22.94 -25.88
CA PRO A 101 -10.48 22.96 -26.86
C PRO A 101 -10.72 21.52 -27.34
N TYR A 102 -11.86 20.94 -26.95
CA TYR A 102 -12.25 19.61 -27.38
C TYR A 102 -12.51 19.67 -28.88
N ARG A 103 -11.65 19.01 -29.67
CA ARG A 103 -11.88 18.84 -31.10
C ARG A 103 -12.90 17.72 -31.26
N HIS A 104 -14.11 18.06 -31.69
CA HIS A 104 -15.08 17.06 -32.14
C HIS A 104 -14.58 16.45 -33.45
N GLU A 105 -14.07 15.22 -33.37
CA GLU A 105 -13.87 14.37 -34.54
C GLU A 105 -15.09 13.47 -34.68
N SER A 106 -15.67 13.39 -35.87
CA SER A 106 -16.81 12.53 -36.16
C SER A 106 -16.37 11.07 -36.11
N THR A 107 -16.86 10.31 -35.13
CA THR A 107 -16.49 8.90 -34.92
C THR A 107 -17.05 7.95 -36.00
N TYR A 108 -17.87 8.43 -36.94
CA TYR A 108 -18.53 7.62 -37.99
C TYR A 108 -18.56 8.37 -39.34
N PRO A 109 -18.52 7.67 -40.51
CA PRO A 109 -18.70 8.30 -41.82
C PRO A 109 -20.08 8.93 -41.97
N VAL A 110 -20.13 10.25 -42.14
CA VAL A 110 -21.36 11.05 -42.21
C VAL A 110 -21.76 11.30 -43.66
N SER A 111 -23.06 11.26 -43.95
CA SER A 111 -23.62 11.61 -45.28
C SER A 111 -23.79 13.13 -45.45
N LEU A 112 -23.92 13.62 -46.70
CA LEU A 112 -24.05 15.06 -46.97
C LEU A 112 -25.35 15.64 -46.39
N ASP A 113 -26.44 14.89 -46.46
CA ASP A 113 -27.74 15.34 -45.93
C ASP A 113 -27.68 15.46 -44.40
N GLU A 114 -27.05 14.51 -43.73
CA GLU A 114 -26.85 14.54 -42.28
C GLU A 114 -25.93 15.69 -41.83
N LEU A 115 -24.95 16.07 -42.66
CA LEU A 115 -24.13 17.27 -42.44
C LEU A 115 -24.96 18.55 -42.57
N LEU A 116 -25.89 18.62 -43.53
CA LEU A 116 -26.77 19.77 -43.71
C LEU A 116 -27.75 19.90 -42.55
N ASP A 117 -28.32 18.80 -42.08
CA ASP A 117 -29.21 18.78 -40.90
C ASP A 117 -28.46 19.21 -39.63
N LEU A 118 -27.22 18.72 -39.42
CA LEU A 118 -26.38 19.15 -38.29
C LEU A 118 -26.04 20.64 -38.37
N LEU A 119 -25.76 21.15 -39.57
CA LEU A 119 -25.47 22.56 -39.79
C LEU A 119 -26.71 23.43 -39.49
N GLU A 120 -27.88 23.03 -39.97
CA GLU A 120 -29.14 23.73 -39.69
C GLU A 120 -29.42 23.77 -38.18
N ASN A 121 -29.27 22.64 -37.50
CA ASN A 121 -29.41 22.57 -36.04
C ASN A 121 -28.38 23.45 -35.32
N LEU A 122 -27.11 23.46 -35.76
CA LEU A 122 -26.09 24.32 -35.19
C LEU A 122 -26.41 25.81 -35.37
N ILE A 123 -26.83 26.22 -36.57
CA ILE A 123 -27.22 27.60 -36.85
C ILE A 123 -28.43 27.99 -36.00
N GLY A 124 -29.41 27.11 -35.85
CA GLY A 124 -30.54 27.30 -34.94
C GLY A 124 -30.10 27.52 -33.49
N THR A 125 -29.16 26.71 -33.00
CA THR A 125 -28.64 26.84 -31.62
C THR A 125 -27.77 28.09 -31.39
N ILE A 126 -27.01 28.53 -32.40
CA ILE A 126 -26.21 29.77 -32.33
C ILE A 126 -27.12 31.00 -32.40
N ALA A 127 -28.18 30.96 -33.21
CA ALA A 127 -29.15 32.04 -33.31
C ALA A 127 -29.99 32.22 -32.03
N ASN A 128 -30.19 31.14 -31.25
CA ASN A 128 -30.94 31.20 -29.98
C ASN A 128 -30.20 30.55 -28.80
N PRO A 129 -29.13 31.17 -28.28
CA PRO A 129 -28.21 30.55 -27.31
C PRO A 129 -28.76 30.41 -25.88
N ARG A 130 -30.02 30.77 -25.63
CA ARG A 130 -30.60 30.88 -24.27
C ARG A 130 -30.88 29.55 -23.60
N GLU A 131 -31.06 28.45 -24.35
CA GLU A 131 -31.48 27.16 -23.76
C GLU A 131 -30.33 26.38 -23.11
N ARG A 132 -29.06 26.64 -23.44
CA ARG A 132 -27.94 25.84 -22.90
C ARG A 132 -27.38 26.31 -21.56
N ARG A 133 -27.80 27.47 -21.03
CA ARG A 133 -27.29 27.97 -19.74
C ARG A 133 -27.95 27.36 -18.51
N SER A 134 -29.09 26.64 -18.63
CA SER A 134 -29.77 26.08 -17.46
C SER A 134 -29.25 24.70 -17.03
N ASN A 135 -28.48 24.00 -17.86
CA ASN A 135 -28.04 22.63 -17.60
C ASN A 135 -26.52 22.52 -17.33
N GLN A 136 -25.95 23.48 -16.59
CA GLN A 136 -24.73 23.15 -15.86
C GLN A 136 -25.10 22.08 -14.83
N LEU A 137 -24.68 20.84 -15.07
CA LEU A 137 -24.79 19.73 -14.12
C LEU A 137 -24.12 20.17 -12.82
N LYS A 138 -24.93 20.57 -11.84
CA LYS A 138 -24.48 20.86 -10.49
C LYS A 138 -24.12 19.52 -9.86
N PHE A 139 -22.86 19.14 -9.93
CA PHE A 139 -22.34 18.09 -9.09
C PHE A 139 -22.32 18.64 -7.67
N GLU A 140 -23.30 18.24 -6.84
CA GLU A 140 -23.17 18.43 -5.40
C GLU A 140 -21.92 17.67 -4.94
N PRO A 141 -21.02 18.26 -4.13
CA PRO A 141 -19.90 17.54 -3.56
C PRO A 141 -20.46 16.33 -2.80
N VAL A 142 -20.10 15.12 -3.22
CA VAL A 142 -20.47 13.90 -2.50
C VAL A 142 -19.77 13.99 -1.15
N GLU A 143 -20.53 14.28 -0.09
CA GLU A 143 -20.00 14.23 1.26
C GLU A 143 -19.46 12.81 1.51
N PRO A 144 -18.20 12.67 1.95
CA PRO A 144 -17.64 11.36 2.21
C PRO A 144 -18.49 10.67 3.26
N PRO A 145 -18.96 9.42 3.00
CA PRO A 145 -19.83 8.72 3.93
C PRO A 145 -19.15 8.59 5.29
N ASP A 146 -19.87 8.91 6.36
CA ASP A 146 -19.37 8.74 7.73
C ASP A 146 -19.29 7.26 8.09
N PHE A 147 -18.11 6.67 7.89
CA PHE A 147 -17.83 5.25 8.14
C PHE A 147 -18.17 4.78 9.56
N LYS A 148 -18.20 5.69 10.56
CA LYS A 148 -18.60 5.33 11.93
C LYS A 148 -20.05 4.87 12.00
N LYS A 149 -20.94 5.48 11.23
CA LYS A 149 -22.36 5.10 11.19
C LYS A 149 -22.55 3.71 10.60
N TYR A 150 -21.76 3.37 9.58
CA TYR A 150 -21.79 2.05 8.94
C TYR A 150 -21.18 0.95 9.81
N PHE A 151 -20.16 1.28 10.61
CA PHE A 151 -19.55 0.30 11.52
C PHE A 151 -20.52 -0.09 12.65
N ASN A 152 -21.16 0.88 13.28
CA ASN A 152 -22.11 0.63 14.36
C ASN A 152 -23.34 -0.16 13.88
N SER A 153 -23.82 0.11 12.66
CA SER A 153 -24.93 -0.67 12.10
C SER A 153 -24.53 -2.11 11.82
N LEU A 154 -23.31 -2.33 11.34
CA LEU A 154 -22.78 -3.66 11.05
C LEU A 154 -22.57 -4.48 12.34
N GLU A 155 -22.03 -3.89 13.40
CA GLU A 155 -21.82 -4.56 14.69
C GLU A 155 -23.15 -5.00 15.34
N ASN A 156 -24.17 -4.14 15.31
CA ASN A 156 -25.52 -4.49 15.78
C ASN A 156 -26.13 -5.63 14.96
N ILE A 157 -26.00 -5.57 13.63
CA ILE A 157 -26.48 -6.62 12.73
C ILE A 157 -25.76 -7.94 13.02
N ILE A 158 -24.43 -7.90 13.20
CA ILE A 158 -23.63 -9.11 13.51
C ILE A 158 -24.05 -9.73 14.84
N GLY A 159 -24.32 -8.92 15.88
CA GLY A 159 -24.76 -9.42 17.18
C GLY A 159 -25.96 -10.36 17.10
N GLU A 160 -26.97 -10.02 16.28
CA GLU A 160 -28.15 -10.87 16.07
C GLU A 160 -27.79 -12.24 15.47
N TYR A 161 -26.85 -12.29 14.51
CA TYR A 161 -26.41 -13.55 13.91
C TYR A 161 -25.48 -14.35 14.83
N GLN A 162 -24.72 -13.70 15.70
CA GLN A 162 -23.93 -14.38 16.72
C GLN A 162 -24.85 -15.17 17.67
N ASP A 163 -25.95 -14.57 18.10
CA ASP A 163 -26.93 -15.23 18.96
C ASP A 163 -27.61 -16.42 18.26
N LEU A 164 -27.95 -16.28 16.97
CA LEU A 164 -28.48 -17.38 16.17
C LEU A 164 -27.50 -18.56 16.07
N VAL A 165 -26.22 -18.27 15.85
CA VAL A 165 -25.16 -19.29 15.78
C VAL A 165 -24.95 -19.96 17.14
N LEU A 166 -24.88 -19.19 18.23
CA LEU A 166 -24.75 -19.72 19.58
C LEU A 166 -25.94 -20.60 19.98
N ASN A 167 -27.16 -20.22 19.61
CA ASN A 167 -28.34 -21.03 19.89
C ASN A 167 -28.31 -22.38 19.14
N LYS A 168 -27.89 -22.39 17.86
CA LYS A 168 -27.71 -23.64 17.11
C LYS A 168 -26.57 -24.51 17.67
N LEU A 169 -25.50 -23.90 18.18
CA LEU A 169 -24.36 -24.59 18.78
C LEU A 169 -24.66 -25.18 20.17
N LYS A 170 -25.55 -24.57 20.96
CA LYS A 170 -25.93 -25.07 22.30
C LYS A 170 -26.52 -26.47 22.28
N ASP A 171 -27.27 -26.82 21.22
CA ASP A 171 -27.98 -28.09 21.15
C ASP A 171 -27.10 -29.27 20.68
N THR A 172 -26.05 -29.00 19.90
CA THR A 172 -25.25 -30.03 19.21
C THR A 172 -23.76 -30.01 19.55
N GLY A 173 -23.23 -28.92 20.15
CA GLY A 173 -21.82 -28.76 20.56
C GLY A 173 -20.84 -28.57 19.39
N THR A 174 -21.13 -29.16 18.23
CA THR A 174 -20.35 -29.05 16.99
C THR A 174 -21.30 -28.97 15.80
N VAL A 175 -21.15 -27.96 14.93
CA VAL A 175 -22.02 -27.74 13.76
C VAL A 175 -21.18 -27.39 12.54
N LEU A 176 -21.56 -27.90 11.37
CA LEU A 176 -20.97 -27.52 10.07
C LEU A 176 -21.62 -26.22 9.56
N LEU A 177 -20.83 -25.26 9.10
CA LEU A 177 -21.32 -24.00 8.56
C LEU A 177 -22.32 -24.22 7.42
N GLY A 178 -22.03 -25.15 6.51
CA GLY A 178 -22.93 -25.53 5.43
C GLY A 178 -24.30 -26.02 5.89
N SER A 179 -24.43 -26.57 7.10
CA SER A 179 -25.74 -26.93 7.66
C SER A 179 -26.52 -25.73 8.20
N ILE A 180 -25.82 -24.68 8.63
CA ILE A 180 -26.42 -23.44 9.13
C ILE A 180 -26.90 -22.58 7.95
N THR A 181 -26.13 -22.55 6.86
CA THR A 181 -26.36 -21.66 5.71
C THR A 181 -27.29 -22.26 4.65
N LYS A 182 -27.54 -23.58 4.66
CA LYS A 182 -28.42 -24.26 3.67
C LYS A 182 -29.82 -23.68 3.54
N GLU A 183 -30.38 -23.11 4.61
CA GLU A 183 -31.74 -22.54 4.64
C GLU A 183 -31.74 -21.01 4.50
N LEU A 184 -30.57 -20.39 4.35
CA LEU A 184 -30.40 -18.94 4.38
C LEU A 184 -30.11 -18.35 2.99
N ASP A 185 -30.62 -17.15 2.76
CA ASP A 185 -30.29 -16.34 1.58
C ASP A 185 -28.79 -16.00 1.53
N THR A 186 -28.25 -15.68 0.35
CA THR A 186 -26.82 -15.40 0.17
C THR A 186 -26.33 -14.29 1.10
N THR A 187 -27.15 -13.25 1.29
CA THR A 187 -26.84 -12.12 2.18
C THR A 187 -26.75 -12.58 3.63
N MET A 188 -27.66 -13.45 4.04
CA MET A 188 -27.72 -13.99 5.39
C MET A 188 -26.57 -14.97 5.65
N SER A 189 -26.21 -15.77 4.65
CA SER A 189 -25.06 -16.67 4.71
C SER A 189 -23.75 -15.92 4.94
N ILE A 190 -23.54 -14.81 4.22
CA ILE A 190 -22.35 -13.95 4.41
C ILE A 190 -22.33 -13.35 5.81
N ARG A 191 -23.48 -12.89 6.33
CA ARG A 191 -23.59 -12.33 7.69
C ARG A 191 -23.31 -13.39 8.76
N CYS A 192 -23.81 -14.61 8.60
CA CYS A 192 -23.49 -15.73 9.48
C CYS A 192 -22.00 -16.08 9.46
N PHE A 193 -21.36 -16.05 8.29
CA PHE A 193 -19.93 -16.27 8.17
C PHE A 193 -19.12 -15.22 8.95
N PHE A 194 -19.45 -13.93 8.79
CA PHE A 194 -18.81 -12.88 9.59
C PHE A 194 -19.07 -13.07 11.09
N ALA A 195 -20.29 -13.38 11.50
CA ALA A 195 -20.61 -13.61 12.92
C ALA A 195 -19.74 -14.72 13.54
N ILE A 196 -19.49 -15.80 12.80
CA ILE A 196 -18.63 -16.92 13.24
C ILE A 196 -17.17 -16.49 13.36
N LEU A 197 -16.65 -15.69 12.43
CA LEU A 197 -15.29 -15.14 12.54
C LEU A 197 -15.12 -14.22 13.75
N PHE A 198 -16.14 -13.41 14.06
CA PHE A 198 -16.13 -12.58 15.27
C PHE A 198 -16.22 -13.43 16.54
N LEU A 199 -17.04 -14.49 16.56
CA LEU A 199 -17.10 -15.41 17.70
C LEU A 199 -15.78 -16.14 17.94
N ALA A 200 -15.06 -16.49 16.88
CA ALA A 200 -13.73 -17.09 16.97
C ALA A 200 -12.68 -16.09 17.45
N ARG A 201 -12.75 -14.83 17.02
CA ARG A 201 -11.92 -13.74 17.56
C ARG A 201 -12.13 -13.55 19.07
N ASP A 202 -13.37 -13.67 19.53
CA ASP A 202 -13.74 -13.55 20.95
C ASP A 202 -13.51 -14.85 21.75
N GLU A 203 -12.84 -15.85 21.17
CA GLU A 203 -12.50 -17.15 21.79
C GLU A 203 -13.72 -17.97 22.29
N LYS A 204 -14.93 -17.68 21.80
CA LYS A 204 -16.13 -18.45 22.18
C LYS A 204 -16.28 -19.74 21.38
N VAL A 205 -15.66 -19.80 20.21
CA VAL A 205 -15.87 -20.83 19.21
C VAL A 205 -14.55 -21.13 18.49
N ASP A 206 -14.24 -22.39 18.27
CA ASP A 206 -13.11 -22.84 17.47
C ASP A 206 -13.56 -23.24 16.07
N LEU A 207 -12.71 -22.97 15.07
CA LEU A 207 -13.00 -23.16 13.66
C LEU A 207 -11.99 -24.12 13.06
N LEU A 208 -12.50 -25.22 12.50
CA LEU A 208 -11.70 -26.21 11.79
C LEU A 208 -12.24 -26.35 10.38
N GLN A 209 -11.38 -26.19 9.38
CA GLN A 209 -11.75 -26.45 7.99
C GLN A 209 -11.73 -27.97 7.75
N GLU A 210 -12.86 -28.51 7.30
CA GLU A 210 -12.99 -29.90 6.87
C GLU A 210 -13.43 -29.93 5.41
N ASP A 211 -12.51 -30.36 4.54
CA ASP A 211 -12.67 -30.37 3.09
C ASP A 211 -13.10 -28.97 2.56
N GLU A 212 -14.32 -28.87 2.04
CA GLU A 212 -14.91 -27.65 1.49
C GLU A 212 -15.85 -26.92 2.47
N ASP A 213 -15.97 -27.39 3.72
CA ASP A 213 -16.86 -26.81 4.75
C ASP A 213 -16.08 -26.41 6.02
N ILE A 214 -16.71 -25.60 6.86
CA ILE A 214 -16.13 -25.11 8.11
C ILE A 214 -16.88 -25.74 9.28
N ARG A 215 -16.19 -26.57 10.06
CA ARG A 215 -16.68 -27.09 11.32
C ARG A 215 -16.49 -26.04 12.41
N VAL A 216 -17.58 -25.76 13.11
CA VAL A 216 -17.69 -24.78 14.18
C VAL A 216 -17.91 -25.53 15.48
N THR A 217 -16.96 -25.43 16.42
CA THR A 217 -17.04 -26.15 17.70
C THR A 217 -17.07 -25.16 18.86
N LEU A 218 -18.00 -25.35 19.80
CA LEU A 218 -18.11 -24.45 20.95
C LEU A 218 -16.96 -24.74 21.92
N ILE A 219 -16.16 -23.72 22.24
CA ILE A 219 -15.12 -23.83 23.26
C ILE A 219 -15.83 -23.77 24.61
N LYS A 220 -15.98 -24.93 25.27
CA LYS A 220 -16.49 -24.97 26.64
C LYS A 220 -15.39 -24.44 27.56
N GLU A 221 -15.67 -23.36 28.27
CA GLU A 221 -15.04 -23.09 29.57
C GLU A 221 -15.39 -24.20 30.58
#